data_AF-A0A2H0RJQ9-F1
#
_entry.id   AF-A0A2H0RJQ9-F1
#
_cell.length_a   1.000
_cell.length_b   1.000
_cell.length_c   1.000
_cell.angle_alpha   90.00
_cell.angle_beta   90.00
_cell.angle_gamma   90.00
#
_symmetry.space_group_name_H-M   'P 1'
#
loop_
_entity.id
_entity.type
_entity.pdbx_description
1 polymer ?
#
loop_
_entity_poly.entity_id
_entity_poly.type
_entity_poly.pdbx_seq_one_letter_code
_entity_poly.pdbx_strand_id
1 'polypeptide(L)'
;MLEFLAESLYLYPDIYGVVVLVITFALVLALSYRAGRAMVKTLSGRGRALVLTVSLAWYFILFVFFSIFFIALPGVIMQLGQFFPTLGSVAQLVDRATSIAGERVLVPIFLVLLLIGVIRLFLLTKKETTPIVSTSNTTNSLIRSVWLGARRHLLIAFLVFVAFGLLRLPVLDQRDKTPEQIEKIRETKLTMDDVLGTNLPKHPNTILREDGNTNPTEADIRAYYDSTIAGKDENANGIRDDVELAIFESYPDSAKTRAALLQYALALQMEMTQPFVNTEVVIAVAQVGDKALNCIWSIVSREIREVFISQTEEYEEFVNLNQINTEARQNAQTKFYKGNLESYSSPNESCDLDLNVLTN
;
A
#
# COMPACT_ATOMS: atom_id res chain seq x y z
N MET A 1 5.73 11.46 13.19
CA MET A 1 4.28 11.38 13.53
C MET A 1 3.41 11.34 12.28
N LEU A 2 3.56 12.27 11.31
CA LEU A 2 2.83 12.21 10.03
C LEU A 2 3.22 11.01 9.17
N GLU A 3 4.52 10.68 9.06
CA GLU A 3 4.98 9.46 8.40
C GLU A 3 4.45 8.20 9.07
N PHE A 4 4.62 8.07 10.39
CA PHE A 4 4.04 6.95 11.15
C PHE A 4 2.53 6.81 10.97
N LEU A 5 1.79 7.93 10.89
CA LEU A 5 0.37 7.92 10.56
C LEU A 5 0.12 7.43 9.13
N ALA A 6 0.87 7.91 8.13
CA ALA A 6 0.75 7.47 6.76
C ALA A 6 1.05 5.96 6.60
N GLU A 7 2.10 5.48 7.26
CA GLU A 7 2.53 4.08 7.26
C GLU A 7 1.52 3.18 7.99
N SER A 8 1.00 3.63 9.13
CA SER A 8 -0.07 2.91 9.86
C SER A 8 -1.38 2.86 9.07
N LEU A 9 -1.71 3.94 8.35
CA LEU A 9 -2.90 4.02 7.50
C LEU A 9 -2.73 3.20 6.20
N TYR A 10 -1.49 3.02 5.75
CA TYR A 10 -1.12 2.16 4.62
C TYR A 10 -1.26 0.68 4.98
N LEU A 11 -0.67 0.28 6.11
CA LEU A 11 -0.64 -1.12 6.58
C LEU A 11 -2.00 -1.62 7.04
N TYR A 12 -2.88 -0.73 7.52
CA TYR A 12 -4.16 -1.10 8.10
C TYR A 12 -5.32 -0.29 7.49
N PRO A 13 -5.77 -0.64 6.26
CA PRO A 13 -6.85 0.06 5.58
C PRO A 13 -8.17 0.06 6.37
N ASP A 14 -8.37 -0.93 7.24
CA ASP A 14 -9.55 -1.00 8.13
C ASP A 14 -9.43 -0.02 9.31
N ILE A 15 -8.22 0.15 9.86
CA ILE A 15 -7.95 1.16 10.90
C ILE A 15 -8.09 2.57 10.31
N TYR A 16 -7.73 2.78 9.04
CA TYR A 16 -7.98 4.05 8.34
C TYR A 16 -9.47 4.41 8.34
N GLY A 17 -10.34 3.44 8.03
CA GLY A 17 -11.79 3.62 8.09
C GLY A 17 -12.22 4.12 9.46
N VAL A 18 -11.75 3.46 10.52
CA VAL A 18 -12.05 3.81 11.91
C VAL A 18 -11.48 5.18 12.31
N VAL A 19 -10.27 5.55 11.89
CA VAL A 19 -9.63 6.82 12.25
C VAL A 19 -10.32 8.01 11.57
N VAL A 20 -10.60 7.92 10.26
CA VAL A 20 -11.32 8.98 9.53
C VAL A 20 -12.70 9.18 10.13
N LEU A 21 -13.35 8.07 10.49
CA LEU A 21 -14.63 8.03 11.17
C LEU A 21 -14.54 8.72 12.54
N VAL A 22 -13.58 8.38 13.40
CA VAL A 22 -13.36 9.03 14.71
C VAL A 22 -13.06 10.53 14.58
N ILE A 23 -12.21 10.94 13.63
CA ILE A 23 -11.87 12.36 13.40
C ILE A 23 -13.10 13.13 12.92
N THR A 24 -13.83 12.57 11.95
CA THR A 24 -15.10 13.12 11.47
C THR A 24 -16.08 13.26 12.63
N PHE A 25 -16.22 12.22 13.45
CA PHE A 25 -17.07 12.24 14.64
C PHE A 25 -16.68 13.33 15.63
N ALA A 26 -15.39 13.49 15.93
CA ALA A 26 -14.90 14.54 16.81
C ALA A 26 -15.20 15.94 16.26
N LEU A 27 -15.05 16.12 14.94
CA LEU A 27 -15.38 17.37 14.26
C LEU A 27 -16.87 17.68 14.31
N VAL A 28 -17.74 16.69 14.04
CA VAL A 28 -19.19 16.82 14.13
C VAL A 28 -19.60 17.18 15.57
N LEU A 29 -19.08 16.50 16.59
CA LEU A 29 -19.38 16.81 17.99
C LEU A 29 -18.92 18.22 18.38
N ALA A 30 -17.72 18.63 17.95
CA ALA A 30 -17.19 19.96 18.23
C ALA A 30 -18.01 21.06 17.55
N LEU A 31 -18.42 20.84 16.30
CA LEU A 31 -19.32 21.69 15.52
C LEU A 31 -20.67 21.86 16.21
N SER A 32 -21.33 20.74 16.52
CA SER A 32 -22.64 20.73 17.15
C SER A 32 -22.60 21.38 18.53
N TYR A 33 -21.54 21.13 19.31
CA TYR A 33 -21.36 21.76 20.63
C TYR A 33 -21.21 23.28 20.54
N ARG A 34 -20.36 23.78 19.64
CA ARG A 34 -20.15 25.23 19.48
C ARG A 34 -21.39 25.94 18.95
N ALA A 35 -22.06 25.36 17.95
CA ALA A 35 -23.30 25.91 17.41
C ALA A 35 -24.43 25.88 18.46
N GLY A 36 -24.58 24.76 19.18
CA GLY A 36 -25.56 24.62 20.27
C GLY A 36 -25.32 25.64 21.39
N ARG A 37 -24.07 25.85 21.82
CA ARG A 37 -23.72 26.86 22.82
C ARG A 37 -24.08 28.28 22.36
N ALA A 38 -23.81 28.61 21.10
CA ALA A 38 -24.18 29.91 20.54
C ALA A 38 -25.71 30.10 20.51
N MET A 39 -26.46 29.06 20.12
CA MET A 39 -27.93 29.09 20.14
C MET A 39 -28.48 29.26 21.56
N VAL A 40 -27.98 28.49 22.54
CA VAL A 40 -28.39 28.59 23.94
C VAL A 40 -28.17 30.01 24.46
N LYS A 41 -27.00 30.61 24.23
CA LYS A 41 -26.70 31.98 24.67
C LYS A 41 -27.66 33.00 24.07
N THR A 42 -28.12 32.78 22.84
CA THR A 42 -29.01 33.72 22.14
C THR A 42 -30.49 33.51 22.47
N LEU A 43 -30.87 32.28 22.85
CA LEU A 43 -32.26 31.88 23.10
C LEU A 43 -32.60 31.75 24.59
N SER A 44 -31.63 31.81 25.51
CA SER A 44 -31.83 31.63 26.95
C SER A 44 -32.90 32.58 27.54
N GLY A 45 -33.04 33.78 26.98
CA GLY A 45 -34.09 34.75 27.36
C GLY A 45 -35.49 34.47 26.80
N ARG A 46 -35.68 33.48 25.92
CA ARG A 46 -36.96 33.19 25.23
C ARG A 46 -37.69 31.94 25.76
N GLY A 47 -37.19 31.35 26.84
CA GLY A 47 -37.82 30.21 27.49
C GLY A 47 -37.11 28.88 27.20
N ARG A 48 -37.04 28.04 28.25
CA ARG A 48 -36.25 26.79 28.26
C ARG A 48 -36.70 25.77 27.22
N ALA A 49 -38.02 25.66 26.99
CA ALA A 49 -38.57 24.73 26.01
C ALA A 49 -38.09 25.06 24.59
N LEU A 50 -38.13 26.34 24.20
CA LEU A 50 -37.69 26.79 22.88
C LEU A 50 -36.21 26.48 22.63
N VAL A 51 -35.35 26.74 23.62
CA VAL A 51 -33.91 26.46 23.54
C VAL A 51 -33.65 24.97 23.28
N LEU A 52 -34.36 24.09 24.01
CA LEU A 52 -34.26 22.65 23.87
C LEU A 52 -34.72 22.18 22.49
N THR A 53 -35.89 22.63 22.04
CA THR A 53 -36.46 22.22 20.74
C THR A 53 -35.58 22.66 19.58
N VAL A 54 -35.12 23.92 19.58
CA VAL A 54 -34.27 24.44 18.49
C VAL A 54 -32.91 23.74 18.46
N SER A 55 -32.34 23.46 19.62
CA SER A 55 -31.08 22.73 19.71
C SER A 55 -31.22 21.28 19.25
N LEU A 56 -32.26 20.57 19.69
CA LEU A 56 -32.56 19.21 19.23
C LEU A 56 -32.74 19.16 17.71
N ALA A 57 -33.51 20.10 17.15
CA ALA A 57 -33.69 20.23 15.71
C ALA A 57 -32.35 20.46 14.99
N TRP A 58 -31.47 21.30 15.53
CA TRP A 58 -30.15 21.55 14.94
C TRP A 58 -29.26 20.30 14.95
N TYR A 59 -29.22 19.56 16.06
CA TYR A 59 -28.47 18.29 16.13
C TYR A 59 -29.04 17.26 15.17
N PHE A 60 -30.36 17.17 15.04
CA PHE A 60 -31.02 16.27 14.10
C PHE A 60 -30.69 16.64 12.64
N ILE A 61 -30.71 17.94 12.30
CA ILE A 61 -30.34 18.41 10.95
C ILE A 61 -28.88 18.10 10.65
N LEU A 62 -27.95 18.36 11.58
CA LEU A 62 -26.54 18.00 11.38
C LEU A 62 -26.36 16.49 11.25
N PHE A 63 -27.06 15.70 12.06
CA PHE A 63 -27.05 14.25 11.97
C PHE A 63 -27.50 13.79 10.57
N VAL A 64 -28.68 14.20 10.13
CA VAL A 64 -29.20 13.84 8.81
C VAL A 64 -28.28 14.33 7.69
N PHE A 65 -27.76 15.56 7.78
CA PHE A 65 -26.83 16.10 6.79
C PHE A 65 -25.56 15.25 6.68
N PHE A 66 -24.92 14.92 7.80
CA PHE A 66 -23.71 14.10 7.77
C PHE A 66 -24.02 12.65 7.39
N SER A 67 -25.11 12.05 7.85
CA SER A 67 -25.50 10.70 7.42
C SER A 67 -25.78 10.64 5.93
N ILE A 68 -26.51 11.61 5.36
CA ILE A 68 -26.74 11.70 3.92
C ILE A 68 -25.42 11.98 3.20
N PHE A 69 -24.56 12.85 3.73
CA PHE A 69 -23.26 13.12 3.12
C PHE A 69 -22.38 11.85 3.08
N PHE A 70 -22.34 11.05 4.16
CA PHE A 70 -21.54 9.83 4.19
C PHE A 70 -22.17 8.66 3.42
N ILE A 71 -23.51 8.60 3.30
CA ILE A 71 -24.21 7.52 2.58
C ILE A 71 -24.40 7.86 1.10
N ALA A 72 -24.86 9.08 0.80
CA ALA A 72 -25.29 9.49 -0.54
C ALA A 72 -24.19 10.17 -1.35
N LEU A 73 -23.23 10.89 -0.74
CA LEU A 73 -22.14 11.52 -1.50
C LEU A 73 -21.33 10.47 -2.27
N PRO A 74 -20.96 9.31 -1.69
CA PRO A 74 -20.35 8.26 -2.47
C PRO A 74 -21.26 7.84 -3.65
N GLY A 75 -22.54 7.51 -3.42
CA GLY A 75 -23.46 7.13 -4.51
C GLY A 75 -23.56 8.16 -5.65
N VAL A 76 -23.59 9.45 -5.32
CA VAL A 76 -23.65 10.56 -6.29
C VAL A 76 -22.34 10.69 -7.07
N ILE A 77 -21.18 10.60 -6.42
CA ILE A 77 -19.90 10.65 -7.12
C ILE A 77 -19.74 9.41 -8.02
N MET A 78 -20.30 8.27 -7.63
CA MET A 78 -20.28 7.04 -8.43
C MET A 78 -21.08 7.19 -9.73
N GLN A 79 -22.30 7.76 -9.64
CA GLN A 79 -23.09 8.10 -10.81
C GLN A 79 -22.39 9.12 -11.69
N LEU A 80 -21.79 10.17 -11.10
CA LEU A 80 -21.04 11.18 -11.87
C LEU A 80 -19.81 10.58 -12.56
N GLY A 81 -19.12 9.62 -11.93
CA GLY A 81 -18.00 8.90 -12.53
C GLY A 81 -18.38 8.15 -13.81
N GLN A 82 -19.62 7.68 -13.95
CA GLN A 82 -20.11 7.08 -15.19
C GLN A 82 -20.29 8.09 -16.33
N PHE A 83 -20.56 9.36 -16.01
CA PHE A 83 -20.74 10.43 -17.00
C PHE A 83 -19.44 11.13 -17.40
N PHE A 84 -18.38 11.01 -16.60
CA PHE A 84 -17.08 11.63 -16.85
C PHE A 84 -15.98 10.56 -16.86
N PRO A 85 -15.64 9.97 -18.03
CA PRO A 85 -14.67 8.87 -18.14
C PRO A 85 -13.28 9.21 -17.59
N THR A 86 -12.90 10.49 -17.58
CA THR A 86 -11.65 10.99 -17.00
C THR A 86 -11.62 10.89 -15.46
N LEU A 87 -12.76 10.66 -14.82
CA LEU A 87 -12.91 10.38 -13.39
C LEU A 87 -12.90 8.88 -13.08
N GLY A 88 -12.46 8.00 -14.00
CA GLY A 88 -12.42 6.55 -13.78
C GLY A 88 -11.74 6.11 -12.46
N SER A 89 -10.69 6.83 -12.05
CA SER A 89 -10.04 6.63 -10.75
C SER A 89 -10.93 7.03 -9.56
N VAL A 90 -11.78 8.04 -9.72
CA VAL A 90 -12.71 8.53 -8.69
C VAL A 90 -13.91 7.59 -8.54
N ALA A 91 -14.42 7.00 -9.62
CA ALA A 91 -15.52 6.03 -9.55
C ALA A 91 -15.13 4.78 -8.72
N GLN A 92 -13.91 4.26 -8.92
CA GLN A 92 -13.37 3.17 -8.10
C GLN A 92 -13.11 3.58 -6.65
N LEU A 93 -12.62 4.80 -6.41
CA LEU A 93 -12.39 5.35 -5.06
C LEU A 93 -13.69 5.45 -4.25
N VAL A 94 -14.79 5.69 -4.97
CA VAL A 94 -16.13 5.87 -4.42
C VAL A 94 -16.82 4.54 -4.14
N ASP A 95 -16.72 3.58 -5.05
CA ASP A 95 -17.22 2.21 -4.84
C ASP A 95 -16.50 1.53 -3.65
N ARG A 96 -15.25 1.94 -3.39
CA ARG A 96 -14.46 1.55 -2.21
C ARG A 96 -14.82 2.33 -0.94
N ALA A 97 -15.38 3.54 -1.05
CA ALA A 97 -15.86 4.32 0.10
C ALA A 97 -17.26 3.89 0.56
N THR A 98 -18.11 3.45 -0.37
CA THR A 98 -19.44 2.89 -0.09
C THR A 98 -19.37 1.54 0.63
N SER A 99 -18.38 0.68 0.33
CA SER A 99 -18.26 -0.63 0.99
C SER A 99 -18.00 -0.50 2.50
N ILE A 100 -17.16 0.46 2.92
CA ILE A 100 -16.87 0.78 4.33
C ILE A 100 -18.10 1.41 5.01
N ALA A 101 -18.83 2.27 4.30
CA ALA A 101 -20.06 2.87 4.81
C ALA A 101 -21.21 1.84 4.97
N GLY A 102 -21.14 0.71 4.26
CA GLY A 102 -22.09 -0.40 4.32
C GLY A 102 -21.99 -1.26 5.58
N GLU A 103 -20.88 -1.18 6.32
CA GLU A 103 -20.74 -1.92 7.58
C GLU A 103 -21.64 -1.31 8.67
N ARG A 104 -22.60 -2.11 9.13
CA ARG A 104 -23.65 -1.76 10.12
C ARG A 104 -23.10 -1.26 11.47
N VAL A 105 -21.79 -1.27 11.68
CA VAL A 105 -21.09 -0.77 12.88
C VAL A 105 -21.23 0.75 13.03
N LEU A 106 -21.42 1.47 11.93
CA LEU A 106 -21.54 2.93 11.95
C LEU A 106 -22.80 3.42 12.67
N VAL A 107 -23.95 2.79 12.44
CA VAL A 107 -25.26 3.19 12.99
C VAL A 107 -25.30 3.22 14.54
N PRO A 108 -24.84 2.19 15.28
CA PRO A 108 -24.87 2.21 16.74
C PRO A 108 -23.90 3.24 17.34
N ILE A 109 -22.73 3.46 16.74
CA ILE A 109 -21.78 4.50 17.19
C ILE A 109 -22.40 5.89 17.03
N PHE A 110 -23.07 6.14 15.90
CA PHE A 110 -23.81 7.38 15.65
C PHE A 110 -24.93 7.62 16.68
N LEU A 111 -25.70 6.59 17.04
CA LEU A 111 -26.77 6.69 18.05
C LEU A 111 -26.24 7.04 19.45
N VAL A 112 -25.13 6.41 19.88
CA VAL A 112 -24.49 6.69 21.18
C VAL A 112 -24.02 8.14 21.26
N LEU A 113 -23.45 8.65 20.17
CA LEU A 113 -22.94 10.03 20.12
C LEU A 113 -24.06 11.07 20.05
N LEU A 114 -25.16 10.78 19.36
CA LEU A 114 -26.37 11.61 19.39
C LEU A 114 -26.91 11.71 20.83
N LEU A 115 -26.96 10.58 21.54
CA LEU A 115 -27.29 10.52 22.97
C LEU A 115 -26.36 11.40 23.82
N ILE A 116 -25.04 11.32 23.62
CA ILE A 116 -24.07 12.16 24.34
C ILE A 116 -24.30 13.65 24.06
N GLY A 117 -24.53 14.02 22.80
CA GLY A 117 -24.84 15.39 22.40
C GLY A 117 -26.08 15.94 23.09
N VAL A 118 -27.17 15.16 23.09
CA VAL A 118 -28.43 15.49 23.75
C VAL A 118 -28.27 15.63 25.26
N ILE A 119 -27.59 14.67 25.92
CA ILE A 119 -27.31 14.70 27.37
C ILE A 119 -26.54 15.98 27.73
N ARG A 120 -25.49 16.30 26.97
CA ARG A 120 -24.65 17.47 27.25
C ARG A 120 -25.40 18.78 27.06
N LEU A 121 -26.27 18.84 26.06
CA LEU A 121 -27.14 19.99 25.82
C LEU A 121 -28.11 20.20 26.98
N PHE A 122 -28.71 19.11 27.47
CA PHE A 122 -29.57 19.14 28.65
C PHE A 122 -28.83 19.71 29.88
N LEU A 123 -27.59 19.29 30.11
CA LEU A 123 -26.75 19.81 31.20
C LEU A 123 -26.45 21.31 31.06
N LEU A 124 -26.21 21.81 29.85
CA LEU A 124 -25.95 23.23 29.60
C LEU A 124 -27.18 24.10 29.90
N THR A 125 -28.38 23.67 29.49
CA THR A 125 -29.62 24.43 29.76
C THR A 125 -29.92 24.58 31.25
N LYS A 126 -29.41 23.68 32.10
CA LYS A 126 -29.58 23.75 33.56
C LYS A 126 -28.71 24.85 34.21
N LYS A 127 -27.63 25.28 33.54
CA LYS A 127 -26.63 26.19 34.13
C LYS A 127 -26.90 27.69 33.88
N GLU A 128 -27.69 28.05 32.86
CA GLU A 128 -27.82 29.44 32.38
C GLU A 128 -29.15 30.15 32.70
N THR A 129 -29.97 29.69 33.65
CA THR A 129 -31.18 30.41 34.04
C THR A 129 -30.87 31.65 34.89
N THR A 130 -30.48 32.73 34.23
CA THR A 130 -30.58 34.09 34.78
C THR A 130 -31.52 34.91 33.88
N PRO A 131 -32.47 35.67 34.45
CA PRO A 131 -33.47 36.39 33.66
C PRO A 131 -32.83 37.57 32.91
N ILE A 132 -33.02 37.62 31.58
CA ILE A 132 -32.47 38.67 30.72
C ILE A 132 -33.63 39.43 30.06
N VAL A 133 -33.52 40.75 30.08
CA VAL A 133 -34.46 41.74 29.52
C VAL A 133 -34.53 41.65 27.98
N SER A 134 -35.74 41.61 27.42
CA SER A 134 -35.99 41.40 25.99
C SER A 134 -35.79 42.67 25.15
N THR A 135 -34.97 42.58 24.10
CA THR A 135 -34.88 43.60 23.03
C THR A 135 -35.26 42.98 21.69
N SER A 136 -36.26 43.59 21.03
CA SER A 136 -36.89 43.11 19.79
C SER A 136 -36.19 43.66 18.55
N ASN A 137 -35.36 42.83 17.87
CA ASN A 137 -35.05 42.84 16.41
C ASN A 137 -33.81 41.98 16.08
N THR A 138 -33.84 40.69 16.41
CA THR A 138 -32.61 39.86 16.55
C THR A 138 -32.52 38.59 15.68
N THR A 139 -33.49 38.29 14.81
CA THR A 139 -33.51 37.05 14.01
C THR A 139 -32.37 36.93 13.00
N ASN A 140 -32.05 38.00 12.25
CA ASN A 140 -30.95 37.98 11.28
C ASN A 140 -29.57 37.87 11.93
N SER A 141 -29.42 38.32 13.19
CA SER A 141 -28.14 38.25 13.91
C SER A 141 -27.79 36.82 14.34
N LEU A 142 -28.81 36.00 14.65
CA LEU A 142 -28.65 34.66 15.17
C LEU A 142 -28.17 33.69 14.08
N ILE A 143 -28.79 33.76 12.90
CA ILE A 143 -28.41 32.96 11.73
C ILE A 143 -26.96 33.27 11.32
N ARG A 144 -26.59 34.55 11.27
CA ARG A 144 -25.23 34.99 10.90
C ARG A 144 -24.18 34.50 11.88
N SER A 145 -24.45 34.55 13.19
CA SER A 145 -23.51 34.09 14.22
C SER A 145 -23.32 32.56 14.19
N VAL A 146 -24.41 31.80 13.97
CA VAL A 146 -24.33 30.34 13.85
C VAL A 146 -23.55 29.95 12.58
N TRP A 147 -23.82 30.63 11.46
CA TRP A 147 -23.15 30.37 10.19
C TRP A 147 -21.64 30.65 10.23
N LEU A 148 -21.22 31.77 10.82
CA LEU A 148 -19.79 32.11 10.93
C LEU A 148 -19.01 31.09 11.77
N GLY A 149 -19.62 30.55 12.84
CA GLY A 149 -19.02 29.48 13.64
C GLY A 149 -18.96 28.14 12.91
N ALA A 150 -20.04 27.76 12.24
CA ALA A 150 -20.14 26.50 11.50
C ALA A 150 -19.21 26.47 10.27
N ARG A 151 -19.17 27.55 9.50
CA ARG A 151 -18.38 27.65 8.25
C ARG A 151 -16.91 27.31 8.47
N ARG A 152 -16.29 27.83 9.53
CA ARG A 152 -14.85 27.61 9.79
C ARG A 152 -14.55 26.13 10.02
N HIS A 153 -15.39 25.41 10.74
CA HIS A 153 -15.13 24.00 11.05
C HIS A 153 -15.55 23.07 9.92
N LEU A 154 -16.61 23.40 9.16
CA LEU A 154 -16.93 22.70 7.92
C LEU A 154 -15.76 22.79 6.93
N LEU A 155 -15.13 23.97 6.82
CA LEU A 155 -13.94 24.15 6.00
C LEU A 155 -12.76 23.29 6.50
N ILE A 156 -12.50 23.25 7.80
CA ILE A 156 -11.43 22.41 8.37
C ILE A 156 -11.73 20.92 8.10
N ALA A 157 -12.96 20.46 8.33
CA ALA A 157 -13.36 19.08 8.09
C ALA A 157 -13.19 18.70 6.61
N PHE A 158 -13.59 19.59 5.70
CA PHE A 158 -13.38 19.41 4.27
C PHE A 158 -11.90 19.32 3.90
N LEU A 159 -11.05 20.23 4.40
CA LEU A 159 -9.62 20.21 4.12
C LEU A 159 -8.93 18.95 4.65
N VAL A 160 -9.32 18.49 5.85
CA VAL A 160 -8.84 17.24 6.43
C VAL A 160 -9.25 16.06 5.55
N PHE A 161 -10.52 15.99 5.15
CA PHE A 161 -11.01 14.95 4.25
C PHE A 161 -10.25 14.91 2.91
N VAL A 162 -10.03 16.07 2.28
CA VAL A 162 -9.25 16.18 1.04
C VAL A 162 -7.81 15.71 1.25
N ALA A 163 -7.15 16.15 2.33
CA ALA A 163 -5.79 15.72 2.64
C ALA A 163 -5.69 14.20 2.82
N PHE A 164 -6.64 13.59 3.53
CA PHE A 164 -6.71 12.14 3.69
C PHE A 164 -6.95 11.41 2.37
N GLY A 165 -7.85 11.93 1.52
CA GLY A 165 -8.07 11.39 0.19
C GLY A 165 -6.80 11.39 -0.67
N LEU A 166 -6.05 12.49 -0.65
CA LEU A 166 -4.77 12.60 -1.37
C LEU A 166 -3.71 11.64 -0.83
N LEU A 167 -3.60 11.47 0.48
CA LEU A 167 -2.67 10.53 1.12
C LEU A 167 -2.97 9.06 0.76
N ARG A 168 -4.20 8.73 0.39
CA ARG A 168 -4.61 7.36 0.03
C ARG A 168 -4.34 7.01 -1.44
N LEU A 169 -4.16 8.00 -2.31
CA LEU A 169 -3.98 7.77 -3.75
C LEU A 169 -2.83 6.79 -4.08
N PRO A 170 -1.63 6.87 -3.46
CA PRO A 170 -0.54 5.95 -3.79
C PRO A 170 -0.85 4.48 -3.46
N VAL A 171 -1.58 4.24 -2.37
CA VAL A 171 -1.97 2.88 -1.94
C VAL A 171 -2.94 2.25 -2.94
N LEU A 172 -3.86 3.06 -3.45
CA LEU A 172 -4.85 2.60 -4.43
C LEU A 172 -4.18 2.34 -5.78
N ASP A 173 -3.27 3.22 -6.21
CA ASP A 173 -2.48 3.03 -7.43
C ASP A 173 -1.68 1.73 -7.40
N GLN A 174 -1.02 1.41 -6.28
CA GLN A 174 -0.32 0.13 -6.12
C GLN A 174 -1.27 -1.06 -6.21
N ARG A 175 -2.43 -0.99 -5.53
CA ARG A 175 -3.43 -2.08 -5.56
C ARG A 175 -3.95 -2.36 -6.96
N ASP A 176 -4.17 -1.33 -7.77
CA ASP A 176 -4.68 -1.49 -9.14
C ASP A 176 -3.60 -2.05 -10.07
N LYS A 177 -2.32 -1.80 -9.79
CA LYS A 177 -1.15 -2.36 -10.51
C LYS A 177 -0.74 -3.75 -10.02
N THR A 178 -1.16 -4.17 -8.82
CA THR A 178 -0.76 -5.45 -8.25
C THR A 178 -1.06 -6.65 -9.15
N PRO A 179 -2.27 -6.82 -9.75
CA PRO A 179 -2.55 -7.98 -10.59
C PRO A 179 -1.68 -8.02 -11.86
N GLU A 180 -1.46 -6.86 -12.49
CA GLU A 180 -0.57 -6.73 -13.65
C GLU A 180 0.87 -7.08 -13.27
N GLN A 181 1.34 -6.62 -12.10
CA GLN A 181 2.67 -6.94 -11.61
C GLN A 181 2.82 -8.43 -11.27
N ILE A 182 1.80 -9.06 -10.68
CA ILE A 182 1.80 -10.51 -10.39
C ILE A 182 1.86 -11.30 -11.69
N GLU A 183 1.09 -10.91 -12.70
CA GLU A 183 1.14 -11.58 -14.00
C GLU A 183 2.52 -11.42 -14.63
N LYS A 184 3.07 -10.20 -14.62
CA LYS A 184 4.44 -9.94 -15.09
C LYS A 184 5.47 -10.82 -14.37
N ILE A 185 5.39 -10.96 -13.05
CA ILE A 185 6.27 -11.84 -12.27
C ILE A 185 6.16 -13.29 -12.74
N ARG A 186 4.94 -13.78 -13.00
CA ARG A 186 4.69 -15.16 -13.45
C ARG A 186 5.09 -15.41 -14.91
N GLU A 187 5.03 -14.38 -15.75
CA GLU A 187 5.44 -14.43 -17.15
C GLU A 187 6.96 -14.29 -17.31
N THR A 188 7.65 -13.66 -16.35
CA THR A 188 9.11 -13.54 -16.35
C THR A 188 9.72 -14.90 -16.06
N LYS A 189 10.19 -15.56 -17.11
CA LYS A 189 10.72 -16.92 -17.09
C LYS A 189 12.03 -17.00 -17.85
N LEU A 190 12.86 -17.97 -17.47
CA LEU A 190 14.10 -18.27 -18.18
C LEU A 190 13.80 -18.80 -19.59
N THR A 191 14.54 -18.32 -20.59
CA THR A 191 14.46 -18.84 -21.96
C THR A 191 15.60 -19.81 -22.25
N MET A 192 15.47 -20.59 -23.33
CA MET A 192 16.53 -21.50 -23.76
C MET A 192 17.81 -20.76 -24.13
N ASP A 193 17.68 -19.56 -24.72
CA ASP A 193 18.83 -18.73 -25.14
C ASP A 193 19.65 -18.23 -23.95
N ASP A 194 18.99 -17.97 -22.81
CA ASP A 194 19.67 -17.58 -21.57
C ASP A 194 20.52 -18.75 -21.02
N VAL A 195 20.01 -19.98 -21.07
CA VAL A 195 20.73 -21.18 -20.59
C VAL A 195 21.89 -21.58 -21.49
N LEU A 196 21.72 -21.40 -22.80
CA LEU A 196 22.74 -21.72 -23.80
C LEU A 196 23.79 -20.62 -23.93
N GLY A 197 23.59 -19.46 -23.31
CA GLY A 197 24.53 -18.34 -23.34
C GLY A 197 24.46 -17.55 -24.64
N THR A 198 23.41 -17.72 -25.44
CA THR A 198 23.16 -16.90 -26.63
C THR A 198 22.95 -15.44 -26.25
N ASN A 199 22.30 -15.21 -25.11
CA ASN A 199 22.01 -13.88 -24.56
C ASN A 199 23.03 -13.41 -23.51
N LEU A 200 24.18 -14.08 -23.37
CA LEU A 200 25.13 -13.78 -22.30
C LEU A 200 25.63 -12.32 -22.40
N PRO A 201 25.63 -11.55 -21.29
CA PRO A 201 26.10 -10.17 -21.32
C PRO A 201 27.60 -10.11 -21.60
N LYS A 202 28.07 -8.98 -22.14
CA LYS A 202 29.50 -8.77 -22.34
C LYS A 202 30.17 -8.68 -20.97
N HIS A 203 31.35 -9.30 -20.83
CA HIS A 203 32.16 -9.11 -19.63
C HIS A 203 32.52 -7.61 -19.44
N PRO A 204 32.41 -7.03 -18.23
CA PRO A 204 32.63 -5.60 -18.00
C PRO A 204 34.01 -5.11 -18.37
N ASN A 205 35.03 -5.97 -18.24
CA ASN A 205 36.37 -5.63 -18.73
C ASN A 205 36.35 -5.19 -20.21
N THR A 206 35.53 -5.83 -21.04
CA THR A 206 35.35 -5.44 -22.45
C THR A 206 34.65 -4.09 -22.56
N ILE A 207 33.57 -3.89 -21.81
CA ILE A 207 32.76 -2.65 -21.82
C ILE A 207 33.59 -1.47 -21.33
N LEU A 208 34.24 -1.59 -20.17
CA LEU A 208 35.07 -0.56 -19.57
C LEU A 208 36.24 -0.17 -20.47
N ARG A 209 36.80 -1.12 -21.25
CA ARG A 209 37.81 -0.83 -22.26
C ARG A 209 37.26 -0.09 -23.47
N GLU A 210 36.07 -0.45 -23.93
CA GLU A 210 35.34 0.27 -24.98
C GLU A 210 35.04 1.73 -24.53
N ASP A 211 34.78 1.95 -23.24
CA ASP A 211 34.56 3.25 -22.61
C ASP A 211 35.84 4.05 -22.29
N GLY A 212 37.01 3.51 -22.64
CA GLY A 212 38.30 4.20 -22.50
C GLY A 212 39.10 3.89 -21.23
N ASN A 213 38.62 3.01 -20.34
CA ASN A 213 39.43 2.46 -19.26
C ASN A 213 40.33 1.33 -19.82
N THR A 214 41.55 1.66 -20.20
CA THR A 214 42.46 0.72 -20.90
C THR A 214 42.93 -0.46 -20.06
N ASN A 215 42.81 -0.40 -18.72
CA ASN A 215 43.19 -1.48 -17.81
C ASN A 215 42.25 -1.51 -16.59
N PRO A 216 40.99 -1.97 -16.76
CA PRO A 216 40.02 -2.04 -15.68
C PRO A 216 40.54 -2.90 -14.54
N THR A 217 40.50 -2.34 -13.33
CA THR A 217 40.82 -3.08 -12.11
C THR A 217 39.61 -3.88 -11.63
N GLU A 218 39.82 -4.85 -10.74
CA GLU A 218 38.73 -5.58 -10.10
C GLU A 218 37.76 -4.63 -9.36
N ALA A 219 38.28 -3.55 -8.77
CA ALA A 219 37.46 -2.53 -8.14
C ALA A 219 36.58 -1.77 -9.15
N ASP A 220 37.08 -1.51 -10.37
CA ASP A 220 36.30 -0.87 -11.44
C ASP A 220 35.18 -1.80 -11.93
N ILE A 221 35.49 -3.08 -12.12
CA ILE A 221 34.51 -4.11 -12.48
C ILE A 221 33.45 -4.25 -11.40
N ARG A 222 33.85 -4.25 -10.13
CA ARG A 222 32.91 -4.32 -9.02
C ARG A 222 32.02 -3.08 -8.94
N ALA A 223 32.60 -1.90 -9.10
CA ALA A 223 31.85 -0.64 -9.13
C ALA A 223 30.87 -0.57 -10.30
N TYR A 224 31.20 -1.20 -11.44
CA TYR A 224 30.31 -1.33 -12.58
C TYR A 224 29.01 -2.07 -12.19
N TYR A 225 29.15 -3.27 -11.63
CA TYR A 225 28.02 -4.09 -11.21
C TYR A 225 27.26 -3.51 -10.01
N ASP A 226 27.96 -2.87 -9.07
CA ASP A 226 27.39 -2.31 -7.84
C ASP A 226 26.90 -0.86 -7.98
N SER A 227 26.77 -0.38 -9.21
CA SER A 227 26.24 0.96 -9.51
C SER A 227 24.82 1.18 -8.99
N THR A 228 24.04 0.11 -8.80
CA THR A 228 22.73 0.13 -8.12
C THR A 228 22.57 -1.09 -7.21
N ILE A 229 21.54 -1.08 -6.35
CA ILE A 229 21.21 -2.26 -5.51
C ILE A 229 20.85 -3.46 -6.38
N ALA A 230 20.02 -3.27 -7.41
CA ALA A 230 19.71 -4.31 -8.40
C ALA A 230 20.95 -4.71 -9.22
N GLY A 231 21.90 -3.80 -9.37
CA GLY A 231 23.08 -3.92 -10.23
C GLY A 231 22.75 -3.82 -11.71
N LYS A 232 23.58 -4.46 -12.54
CA LYS A 232 23.49 -4.40 -14.01
C LYS A 232 22.85 -5.68 -14.57
N ASP A 233 21.97 -5.48 -15.54
CA ASP A 233 21.24 -6.49 -16.31
C ASP A 233 21.10 -5.91 -17.72
N GLU A 234 22.12 -6.11 -18.55
CA GLU A 234 22.20 -5.51 -19.88
C GLU A 234 21.31 -6.18 -20.91
N ASN A 235 21.14 -7.50 -20.78
CA ASN A 235 20.32 -8.31 -21.67
C ASN A 235 18.83 -8.29 -21.29
N ALA A 236 18.49 -7.65 -20.15
CA ALA A 236 17.14 -7.50 -19.63
C ALA A 236 16.41 -8.85 -19.42
N ASN A 237 17.16 -9.89 -19.06
CA ASN A 237 16.60 -11.21 -18.74
C ASN A 237 16.14 -11.30 -17.27
N GLY A 238 16.36 -10.25 -16.47
CA GLY A 238 16.00 -10.20 -15.06
C GLY A 238 17.03 -10.82 -14.13
N ILE A 239 18.21 -11.19 -14.63
CA ILE A 239 19.34 -11.73 -13.86
C ILE A 239 20.46 -10.70 -13.88
N ARG A 240 21.24 -10.63 -12.80
CA ARG A 240 22.37 -9.71 -12.74
C ARG A 240 23.55 -10.24 -13.54
N ASP A 241 24.17 -9.39 -14.36
CA ASP A 241 25.19 -9.79 -15.33
C ASP A 241 26.38 -10.54 -14.70
N ASP A 242 26.89 -10.11 -13.54
CA ASP A 242 27.98 -10.78 -12.81
C ASP A 242 27.60 -12.16 -12.32
N VAL A 243 26.35 -12.33 -11.90
CA VAL A 243 25.82 -13.61 -11.40
C VAL A 243 25.64 -14.58 -12.56
N GLU A 244 25.08 -14.12 -13.68
CA GLU A 244 24.97 -14.91 -14.90
C GLU A 244 26.37 -15.36 -15.37
N LEU A 245 27.33 -14.44 -15.48
CA LEU A 245 28.70 -14.76 -15.87
C LEU A 245 29.37 -15.75 -14.90
N ALA A 246 29.21 -15.57 -13.59
CA ALA A 246 29.77 -16.49 -12.58
C ALA A 246 29.18 -17.91 -12.69
N ILE A 247 27.87 -18.04 -12.98
CA ILE A 247 27.22 -19.33 -13.22
C ILE A 247 27.81 -20.00 -14.47
N PHE A 248 27.97 -19.26 -15.57
CA PHE A 248 28.54 -19.78 -16.80
C PHE A 248 30.01 -20.19 -16.66
N GLU A 249 30.79 -19.43 -15.90
CA GLU A 249 32.19 -19.76 -15.61
C GLU A 249 32.33 -21.01 -14.74
N SER A 250 31.46 -21.16 -13.74
CA SER A 250 31.51 -22.28 -12.80
C SER A 250 30.95 -23.59 -13.37
N TYR A 251 29.95 -23.48 -14.27
CA TYR A 251 29.26 -24.63 -14.86
C TYR A 251 29.20 -24.53 -16.39
N PRO A 252 30.34 -24.51 -17.10
CA PRO A 252 30.38 -24.33 -18.55
C PRO A 252 29.79 -25.53 -19.31
N ASP A 253 29.89 -26.74 -18.75
CA ASP A 253 29.51 -27.97 -19.44
C ASP A 253 28.07 -28.41 -19.16
N SER A 254 27.47 -27.97 -18.04
CA SER A 254 26.13 -28.41 -17.62
C SER A 254 25.05 -27.35 -17.85
N ALA A 255 24.33 -27.46 -18.96
CA ALA A 255 23.17 -26.61 -19.24
C ALA A 255 22.04 -26.84 -18.21
N LYS A 256 21.89 -28.06 -17.69
CA LYS A 256 20.91 -28.34 -16.61
C LYS A 256 21.22 -27.57 -15.33
N THR A 257 22.49 -27.58 -14.91
CA THR A 257 22.90 -26.85 -13.71
C THR A 257 22.70 -25.36 -13.92
N ARG A 258 23.13 -24.81 -15.06
CA ARG A 258 22.89 -23.39 -15.38
C ARG A 258 21.42 -23.03 -15.34
N ALA A 259 20.53 -23.83 -15.95
CA ALA A 259 19.10 -23.56 -15.94
C ALA A 259 18.53 -23.43 -14.51
N ALA A 260 18.88 -24.35 -13.61
CA ALA A 260 18.42 -24.31 -12.23
C ALA A 260 18.98 -23.09 -11.47
N LEU A 261 20.28 -22.81 -11.59
CA LEU A 261 20.93 -21.71 -10.88
C LEU A 261 20.48 -20.33 -11.41
N LEU A 262 20.31 -20.18 -12.73
CA LEU A 262 19.82 -18.95 -13.35
C LEU A 262 18.38 -18.66 -12.93
N GLN A 263 17.51 -19.68 -12.86
CA GLN A 263 16.14 -19.50 -12.38
C GLN A 263 16.10 -19.06 -10.90
N TYR A 264 17.02 -19.57 -10.07
CA TYR A 264 17.15 -19.14 -8.68
C TYR A 264 17.72 -17.72 -8.56
N ALA A 265 18.72 -17.37 -9.37
CA ALA A 265 19.26 -16.02 -9.46
C ALA A 265 18.19 -15.00 -9.90
N LEU A 266 17.36 -15.36 -10.89
CA LEU A 266 16.22 -14.58 -11.35
C LEU A 266 15.23 -14.31 -10.20
N ALA A 267 14.86 -15.36 -9.45
CA ALA A 267 13.94 -15.23 -8.33
C ALA A 267 14.46 -14.27 -7.24
N LEU A 268 15.74 -14.39 -6.87
CA LEU A 268 16.37 -13.49 -5.90
C LEU A 268 16.50 -12.05 -6.45
N GLN A 269 16.79 -11.89 -7.74
CA GLN A 269 16.86 -10.58 -8.37
C GLN A 269 15.49 -9.88 -8.39
N MET A 270 14.39 -10.62 -8.51
CA MET A 270 13.04 -10.07 -8.39
C MET A 270 12.82 -9.36 -7.04
N GLU A 271 13.40 -9.84 -5.94
CA GLU A 271 13.25 -9.24 -4.60
C GLU A 271 13.81 -7.81 -4.50
N MET A 272 14.76 -7.46 -5.38
CA MET A 272 15.44 -6.14 -5.39
C MET A 272 14.94 -5.22 -6.51
N THR A 273 14.12 -5.73 -7.43
CA THR A 273 13.74 -5.03 -8.67
C THR A 273 12.24 -4.72 -8.75
N GLN A 274 11.43 -5.18 -7.79
CA GLN A 274 10.00 -4.85 -7.79
C GLN A 274 9.77 -3.34 -7.67
N PRO A 275 8.88 -2.75 -8.52
CA PRO A 275 8.61 -1.30 -8.50
C PRO A 275 7.85 -0.84 -7.26
N PHE A 276 7.13 -1.76 -6.60
CA PHE A 276 6.47 -1.57 -5.32
C PHE A 276 6.39 -2.90 -4.59
N VAL A 277 6.26 -2.84 -3.26
CA VAL A 277 6.25 -4.02 -2.40
C VAL A 277 4.96 -4.03 -1.58
N ASN A 278 4.17 -5.08 -1.75
CA ASN A 278 3.00 -5.39 -0.92
C ASN A 278 2.90 -6.91 -0.76
N THR A 279 1.98 -7.37 0.08
CA THR A 279 1.82 -8.79 0.41
C THR A 279 1.68 -9.69 -0.82
N GLU A 280 0.83 -9.33 -1.78
CA GLU A 280 0.56 -10.19 -2.94
C GLU A 280 1.74 -10.26 -3.91
N VAL A 281 2.47 -9.16 -4.09
CA VAL A 281 3.72 -9.12 -4.88
C VAL A 281 4.80 -9.97 -4.22
N VAL A 282 4.96 -9.86 -2.90
CA VAL A 282 5.95 -10.64 -2.15
C VAL A 282 5.63 -12.14 -2.22
N ILE A 283 4.36 -12.51 -2.09
CA ILE A 283 3.92 -13.90 -2.26
C ILE A 283 4.21 -14.40 -3.68
N ALA A 284 3.94 -13.59 -4.71
CA ALA A 284 4.21 -13.98 -6.09
C ALA A 284 5.71 -14.24 -6.34
N VAL A 285 6.59 -13.36 -5.83
CA VAL A 285 8.05 -13.56 -5.92
C VAL A 285 8.49 -14.78 -5.10
N ALA A 286 7.97 -14.96 -3.88
CA ALA A 286 8.28 -16.13 -3.06
C ALA A 286 7.89 -17.46 -3.73
N GLN A 287 6.75 -17.48 -4.45
CA GLN A 287 6.36 -18.65 -5.26
C GLN A 287 7.33 -18.94 -6.40
N VAL A 288 7.90 -17.91 -7.04
CA VAL A 288 8.96 -18.09 -8.05
C VAL A 288 10.24 -18.61 -7.41
N GLY A 289 10.58 -18.15 -6.20
CA GLY A 289 11.68 -18.68 -5.38
C GLY A 289 11.51 -20.17 -5.05
N ASP A 290 10.35 -20.57 -4.53
CA ASP A 290 10.03 -21.97 -4.22
C ASP A 290 10.11 -22.85 -5.48
N LYS A 291 9.61 -22.34 -6.61
CA LYS A 291 9.74 -23.00 -7.91
C LYS A 291 11.22 -23.20 -8.26
N ALA A 292 12.05 -22.17 -8.21
CA ALA A 292 13.48 -22.27 -8.49
C ALA A 292 14.22 -23.26 -7.56
N LEU A 293 13.90 -23.28 -6.26
CA LEU A 293 14.44 -24.26 -5.31
C LEU A 293 14.05 -25.70 -5.69
N ASN A 294 12.79 -25.93 -6.05
CA ASN A 294 12.34 -27.22 -6.58
C ASN A 294 13.10 -27.60 -7.85
N CYS A 295 13.50 -26.63 -8.68
CA CYS A 295 14.34 -26.88 -9.86
C CYS A 295 15.75 -27.35 -9.47
N ILE A 296 16.39 -26.71 -8.49
CA ILE A 296 17.67 -27.19 -7.93
C ILE A 296 17.53 -28.62 -7.39
N TRP A 297 16.45 -28.93 -6.66
CA TRP A 297 16.20 -30.27 -6.13
C TRP A 297 15.97 -31.34 -7.20
N SER A 298 15.77 -30.95 -8.46
CA SER A 298 15.56 -31.87 -9.58
C SER A 298 16.85 -32.24 -10.31
N ILE A 299 17.92 -31.45 -10.16
CA ILE A 299 19.25 -31.75 -10.69
C ILE A 299 20.15 -32.49 -9.69
N VAL A 300 19.79 -32.48 -8.41
CA VAL A 300 20.53 -33.14 -7.34
C VAL A 300 20.02 -34.58 -7.13
N SER A 301 20.93 -35.53 -6.92
CA SER A 301 20.56 -36.93 -6.65
C SER A 301 19.83 -37.06 -5.30
N ARG A 302 18.68 -37.76 -5.32
CA ARG A 302 17.87 -38.06 -4.12
C ARG A 302 18.18 -39.42 -3.49
N GLU A 303 19.14 -40.17 -4.05
CA GLU A 303 19.47 -41.52 -3.59
C GLU A 303 20.09 -41.51 -2.18
N ILE A 304 20.91 -40.50 -1.89
CA ILE A 304 21.58 -40.31 -0.61
C ILE A 304 21.17 -38.96 -0.05
N ARG A 305 20.46 -38.97 1.08
CA ARG A 305 19.88 -37.76 1.69
C ARG A 305 20.93 -36.72 2.03
N GLU A 306 22.08 -37.15 2.54
CA GLU A 306 23.18 -36.25 2.93
C GLU A 306 23.76 -35.53 1.72
N VAL A 307 23.96 -36.25 0.60
CA VAL A 307 24.43 -35.67 -0.67
C VAL A 307 23.39 -34.71 -1.24
N PHE A 308 22.11 -35.08 -1.14
CA PHE A 308 21.02 -34.21 -1.58
C PHE A 308 21.05 -32.86 -0.87
N ILE A 309 21.15 -32.89 0.47
CA ILE A 309 21.18 -31.66 1.28
C ILE A 309 22.45 -30.86 0.97
N SER A 310 23.63 -31.49 0.99
CA SER A 310 24.88 -30.75 0.82
C SER A 310 25.03 -30.11 -0.56
N GLN A 311 24.63 -30.81 -1.64
CA GLN A 311 24.68 -30.24 -2.99
C GLN A 311 23.63 -29.15 -3.21
N THR A 312 22.45 -29.30 -2.61
CA THR A 312 21.42 -28.25 -2.65
C THR A 312 21.91 -26.99 -1.94
N GLU A 313 22.46 -27.13 -0.73
CA GLU A 313 23.05 -26.02 0.04
C GLU A 313 24.21 -25.37 -0.72
N GLU A 314 25.08 -26.15 -1.35
CA GLU A 314 26.18 -25.65 -2.17
C GLU A 314 25.68 -24.77 -3.33
N TYR A 315 24.66 -25.23 -4.06
CA TYR A 315 24.07 -24.47 -5.16
C TYR A 315 23.34 -23.21 -4.70
N GLU A 316 22.57 -23.30 -3.63
CA GLU A 316 21.90 -22.13 -3.04
C GLU A 316 22.91 -21.11 -2.51
N GLU A 317 23.92 -21.55 -1.77
CA GLU A 317 24.97 -20.69 -1.22
C GLU A 317 25.78 -20.04 -2.35
N PHE A 318 26.13 -20.78 -3.40
CA PHE A 318 26.83 -20.24 -4.56
C PHE A 318 26.05 -19.07 -5.18
N VAL A 319 24.75 -19.23 -5.43
CA VAL A 319 23.94 -18.14 -6.01
C VAL A 319 23.74 -17.02 -4.99
N ASN A 320 23.48 -17.30 -3.71
CA ASN A 320 23.29 -16.27 -2.68
C ASN A 320 24.54 -15.43 -2.44
N LEU A 321 25.72 -16.06 -2.40
CA LEU A 321 27.01 -15.38 -2.25
C LEU A 321 27.36 -14.52 -3.47
N ASN A 322 26.80 -14.81 -4.64
CA ASN A 322 26.92 -13.94 -5.79
C ASN A 322 25.81 -12.88 -5.78
N GLN A 323 24.55 -13.24 -5.64
CA GLN A 323 23.39 -12.36 -5.76
C GLN A 323 23.23 -11.37 -4.59
N ILE A 324 23.55 -11.75 -3.36
CA ILE A 324 23.29 -10.96 -2.14
C ILE A 324 24.60 -10.61 -1.42
N ASN A 325 25.62 -10.31 -2.22
CA ASN A 325 27.01 -10.09 -1.81
C ASN A 325 27.34 -8.73 -1.20
N THR A 326 26.36 -7.84 -1.05
CA THR A 326 26.56 -6.54 -0.39
C THR A 326 25.55 -6.34 0.73
N GLU A 327 25.94 -5.60 1.76
CA GLU A 327 25.05 -5.24 2.87
C GLU A 327 23.79 -4.51 2.37
N ALA A 328 23.92 -3.69 1.32
CA ALA A 328 22.79 -3.02 0.70
C ALA A 328 21.76 -4.00 0.12
N ARG A 329 22.21 -5.08 -0.53
CA ARG A 329 21.34 -6.13 -1.09
C ARG A 329 20.70 -7.00 0.00
N GLN A 330 21.46 -7.35 1.03
CA GLN A 330 20.94 -8.09 2.20
C GLN A 330 19.83 -7.29 2.92
N ASN A 331 20.06 -5.98 3.09
CA ASN A 331 19.07 -5.07 3.66
C ASN A 331 17.84 -4.91 2.75
N ALA A 332 18.02 -4.87 1.43
CA ALA A 332 16.93 -4.79 0.47
C ALA A 332 16.05 -6.05 0.53
N GLN A 333 16.65 -7.25 0.49
CA GLN A 333 15.94 -8.52 0.68
C GLN A 333 15.20 -8.57 2.02
N THR A 334 15.87 -8.20 3.12
CA THR A 334 15.23 -8.20 4.45
C THR A 334 14.01 -7.27 4.46
N LYS A 335 14.10 -6.09 3.85
CA LYS A 335 12.98 -5.14 3.75
C LYS A 335 11.87 -5.65 2.85
N PHE A 336 12.20 -6.38 1.78
CA PHE A 336 11.22 -6.96 0.86
C PHE A 336 10.24 -7.86 1.62
N TYR A 337 10.77 -8.78 2.44
CA TYR A 337 9.94 -9.72 3.20
C TYR A 337 9.33 -9.14 4.49
N LYS A 338 10.01 -8.19 5.15
CA LYS A 338 9.61 -7.70 6.48
C LYS A 338 8.23 -7.06 6.48
N GLY A 339 7.27 -7.74 7.10
CA GLY A 339 5.89 -7.27 7.27
C GLY A 339 4.99 -7.46 6.05
N ASN A 340 5.51 -8.05 4.97
CA ASN A 340 4.77 -8.29 3.73
C ASN A 340 4.57 -9.77 3.43
N LEU A 341 5.42 -10.67 3.95
CA LEU A 341 5.24 -12.10 3.69
C LEU A 341 4.16 -12.70 4.61
N GLU A 342 3.07 -13.16 4.03
CA GLU A 342 2.03 -13.96 4.68
C GLU A 342 2.09 -15.43 4.24
N SER A 343 1.26 -16.28 4.84
CA SER A 343 1.16 -17.69 4.44
C SER A 343 0.73 -17.83 2.99
N TYR A 344 1.43 -18.69 2.23
CA TYR A 344 1.13 -18.98 0.84
C TYR A 344 1.34 -20.46 0.53
N SER A 345 0.86 -20.92 -0.63
CA SER A 345 1.12 -22.26 -1.15
C SER A 345 2.24 -22.22 -2.18
N SER A 346 3.20 -23.15 -2.07
CA SER A 346 4.18 -23.41 -3.11
C SER A 346 3.49 -23.84 -4.41
N PRO A 347 4.00 -23.42 -5.58
CA PRO A 347 3.53 -23.94 -6.86
C PRO A 347 3.89 -25.44 -7.01
N ASN A 348 3.15 -26.13 -7.87
CA ASN A 348 3.38 -27.56 -8.19
C ASN A 348 4.45 -27.76 -9.29
N GLU A 349 4.75 -26.71 -10.06
CA GLU A 349 5.80 -26.74 -11.09
C GLU A 349 7.18 -26.54 -10.47
N SER A 350 8.21 -27.18 -11.02
CA SER A 350 9.59 -27.06 -10.54
C SER A 350 10.44 -26.13 -11.41
N CYS A 351 10.57 -26.39 -12.71
CA CYS A 351 11.47 -25.61 -13.58
C CYS A 351 10.68 -24.84 -14.64
N ASP A 352 11.22 -23.71 -15.09
CA ASP A 352 10.71 -22.99 -16.27
C ASP A 352 10.96 -23.73 -17.57
N LEU A 353 12.08 -24.45 -17.64
CA LEU A 353 12.51 -25.26 -18.77
C LEU A 353 12.46 -26.75 -18.42
N ASP A 354 12.15 -27.58 -19.42
CA ASP A 354 12.25 -29.04 -19.26
C ASP A 354 13.72 -29.46 -19.21
N LEU A 355 14.19 -29.85 -18.03
CA LEU A 355 15.58 -30.26 -17.85
C LEU A 355 15.95 -31.53 -18.62
N ASN A 356 14.98 -32.30 -19.11
CA ASN A 356 15.26 -33.51 -19.90
C ASN A 356 15.78 -33.19 -21.30
N VAL A 357 15.49 -32.00 -21.83
CA VAL A 357 15.98 -31.58 -23.15
C VAL A 357 17.37 -30.94 -23.11
N LEU A 358 17.89 -30.64 -21.92
CA LEU A 358 19.17 -29.99 -21.71
C LEU A 358 20.31 -31.02 -21.55
N THR A 359 21.52 -30.64 -21.97
CA THR A 359 22.74 -31.44 -21.79
C THR A 359 23.40 -31.20 -20.44
N ASN A 360 24.16 -32.19 -19.97
CA ASN A 360 25.04 -32.10 -18.80
C ASN A 360 26.49 -31.94 -19.20
#